data_AF-A0A450YQS7-F1
#
_entry.id   AF-A0A450YQS7-F1
#
_cell.length_a   1.000
_cell.length_b   1.000
_cell.length_c   1.000
_cell.angle_alpha   90.00
_cell.angle_beta   90.00
_cell.angle_gamma   90.00
#
_symmetry.space_group_name_H-M   'P 1'
#
loop_
_entity.id
_entity.type
_entity.pdbx_description
1 polymer ?
#
loop_
_entity_poly.entity_id
_entity_poly.type
_entity_poly.pdbx_seq_one_letter_code
_entity_poly.pdbx_strand_id
1 'polypeptide(L)'
;MKPMKYLIIDDQLEHIKLPVRTLREAGHEVKTARHLDDGWRLIQHEREHPFDLVTLDLALDRRSQEFAEEQQIIWGTSKISGQGNDPYTSGQALGLRLWRRRRKMQQCYCYITQHRDYWMAQLDEEDPEFEQKASELRLKWIPELILDKSGLRANNVAEKLETAWKIWNNSGWLD
;
A
#
# COMPACT_ATOMS: atom_id res chain seq x y z
N MET A 1 14.85 -6.49 -16.27
CA MET A 1 13.79 -5.61 -15.72
C MET A 1 14.12 -4.18 -16.09
N LYS A 2 13.10 -3.35 -16.34
CA LYS A 2 13.27 -1.90 -16.44
C LYS A 2 13.59 -1.33 -15.04
N PRO A 3 14.50 -0.36 -14.89
CA PRO A 3 14.65 0.38 -13.65
C PRO A 3 13.32 1.00 -13.22
N MET A 4 13.01 0.95 -11.93
CA MET A 4 11.76 1.44 -11.35
C MET A 4 12.07 2.28 -10.11
N LYS A 5 11.18 3.21 -9.78
CA LYS A 5 11.25 4.12 -8.65
C LYS A 5 10.23 3.73 -7.59
N TYR A 6 10.71 3.28 -6.45
CA TYR A 6 9.90 2.81 -5.33
C TYR A 6 9.93 3.79 -4.15
N LEU A 7 8.80 3.90 -3.46
CA LEU A 7 8.73 4.45 -2.11
C LEU A 7 8.21 3.37 -1.17
N ILE A 8 8.96 3.06 -0.11
CA ILE A 8 8.53 2.10 0.92
C ILE A 8 8.26 2.85 2.23
N ILE A 9 7.02 2.80 2.70
CA ILE A 9 6.55 3.46 3.92
C ILE A 9 6.36 2.38 4.99
N ASP A 10 7.25 2.33 5.97
CA ASP A 10 7.35 1.27 6.97
C ASP A 10 8.04 1.81 8.23
N ASP A 11 7.43 1.64 9.40
CA ASP A 11 7.97 2.14 10.66
C ASP A 11 9.12 1.27 11.22
N GLN A 12 9.27 0.04 10.70
CA GLN A 12 10.28 -0.95 11.07
C GLN A 12 11.29 -1.17 9.93
N LEU A 13 12.10 -0.14 9.64
CA LEU A 13 13.04 -0.18 8.50
C LEU A 13 14.03 -1.36 8.53
N GLU A 14 14.36 -1.88 9.71
CA GLU A 14 15.18 -3.07 9.88
C GLU A 14 14.60 -4.29 9.15
N HIS A 15 13.27 -4.42 9.08
CA HIS A 15 12.57 -5.53 8.43
C HIS A 15 12.59 -5.42 6.91
N ILE A 16 12.74 -4.20 6.36
CA ILE A 16 12.82 -3.97 4.91
C ILE A 16 14.23 -3.68 4.41
N LYS A 17 15.24 -3.68 5.28
CA LYS A 17 16.63 -3.36 4.92
C LYS A 17 17.17 -4.24 3.79
N LEU A 18 16.95 -5.56 3.87
CA LEU A 18 17.39 -6.51 2.85
C LEU A 18 16.61 -6.34 1.53
N PRO A 19 15.27 -6.28 1.53
CA PRO A 19 14.48 -5.88 0.35
C PRO A 19 14.98 -4.61 -0.33
N VAL A 20 15.15 -3.51 0.42
CA VAL A 20 15.63 -2.21 -0.09
C VAL A 20 17.01 -2.34 -0.74
N ARG A 21 17.94 -3.02 -0.06
CA ARG A 21 19.29 -3.24 -0.60
C ARG A 21 19.23 -4.01 -1.92
N THR A 22 18.45 -5.09 -1.96
CA THR A 22 18.31 -5.94 -3.15
C THR A 22 17.76 -5.14 -4.34
N LEU A 23 16.71 -4.34 -4.12
CA LEU A 23 16.14 -3.50 -5.17
C LEU A 23 17.16 -2.49 -5.72
N ARG A 24 17.94 -1.85 -4.84
CA ARG A 24 19.00 -0.92 -5.25
C ARG A 24 20.12 -1.62 -6.02
N GLU A 25 20.57 -2.78 -5.57
CA GLU A 25 21.58 -3.60 -6.27
C GLU A 25 21.10 -4.07 -7.65
N ALA A 26 19.79 -4.25 -7.83
CA ALA A 26 19.16 -4.52 -9.13
C ALA A 26 18.97 -3.27 -10.01
N GLY A 27 19.41 -2.08 -9.57
CA GLY A 27 19.36 -0.83 -10.33
C GLY A 27 18.07 -0.03 -10.18
N HIS A 28 17.23 -0.34 -9.19
CA HIS A 28 16.02 0.44 -8.89
C HIS A 28 16.33 1.64 -7.97
N GLU A 29 15.59 2.74 -8.15
CA GLU A 29 15.59 3.85 -7.19
C GLU A 29 14.64 3.50 -6.04
N VAL A 30 15.10 3.63 -4.79
CA VAL A 30 14.29 3.30 -3.61
C VAL A 30 14.40 4.40 -2.57
N LYS A 31 13.29 5.08 -2.29
CA LYS A 31 13.11 5.96 -1.14
C LYS A 31 12.37 5.23 -0.03
N THR A 32 12.62 5.61 1.22
CA THR A 32 11.95 5.02 2.39
C THR A 32 11.43 6.11 3.31
N ALA A 33 10.26 5.91 3.90
CA ALA A 33 9.72 6.78 4.94
C ALA A 33 9.29 5.94 6.16
N ARG A 34 9.56 6.44 7.36
CA ARG A 34 9.16 5.78 8.62
C ARG A 34 7.76 6.15 9.09
N HIS A 35 7.23 7.24 8.57
CA HIS A 35 6.01 7.87 9.04
C HIS A 35 5.10 8.13 7.84
N LEU A 36 3.80 8.00 8.09
CA LEU A 36 2.77 8.20 7.08
C LEU A 36 2.90 9.60 6.45
N ASP A 37 3.06 10.62 7.29
CA ASP A 37 3.13 12.03 6.87
C ASP A 37 4.36 12.31 6.00
N ASP A 38 5.50 11.70 6.31
CA ASP A 38 6.72 11.85 5.51
C ASP A 38 6.58 11.14 4.16
N GLY A 39 5.99 9.94 4.16
CA GLY A 39 5.70 9.21 2.93
C GLY A 39 4.72 9.96 2.05
N TRP A 40 3.66 10.52 2.64
CA TRP A 40 2.70 11.35 1.93
C TRP A 40 3.32 12.63 1.36
N ARG A 41 4.18 13.31 2.12
CA ARG A 41 4.91 14.48 1.63
C ARG A 41 5.79 14.14 0.41
N LEU A 42 6.43 12.98 0.42
CA LEU A 42 7.22 12.49 -0.73
C LEU A 42 6.34 12.21 -1.95
N ILE A 43 5.17 11.58 -1.76
CA ILE A 43 4.21 11.34 -2.85
C ILE A 43 3.72 12.67 -3.44
N GLN A 44 3.41 13.66 -2.59
CA GLN A 44 2.98 14.98 -3.05
C GLN A 44 4.08 15.73 -3.81
N HIS A 45 5.33 15.65 -3.34
CA HIS A 45 6.48 16.26 -4.01
C HIS A 45 6.68 15.64 -5.41
N GLU A 46 6.62 14.33 -5.52
CA GLU A 46 6.90 13.60 -6.77
C GLU A 46 5.70 13.55 -7.72
N ARG A 47 4.68 14.40 -7.53
CA ARG A 47 3.40 14.26 -8.24
C ARG A 47 3.48 14.46 -9.75
N GLU A 48 4.45 15.24 -10.23
CA GLU A 48 4.69 15.38 -11.68
C GLU A 48 5.36 14.14 -12.28
N HIS A 49 6.15 13.42 -11.48
CA HIS A 49 6.86 12.20 -11.84
C HIS A 49 6.68 11.14 -10.74
N PRO A 50 5.45 10.57 -10.61
CA PRO A 50 5.09 9.70 -9.50
C PRO A 50 6.05 8.52 -9.35
N PHE A 51 6.08 7.94 -8.15
CA PHE A 51 6.76 6.66 -7.98
C PHE A 51 6.08 5.61 -8.86
N ASP A 52 6.85 4.71 -9.45
CA ASP A 52 6.27 3.58 -10.17
C ASP A 52 5.40 2.73 -9.23
N LEU A 53 5.84 2.55 -7.97
CA LEU A 53 5.04 1.87 -6.95
C LEU A 53 5.36 2.36 -5.54
N VAL A 54 4.32 2.67 -4.76
CA VAL A 54 4.41 2.91 -3.32
C VAL A 54 4.05 1.63 -2.57
N THR A 55 4.88 1.24 -1.61
CA THR A 55 4.62 0.13 -0.70
C THR A 55 4.26 0.66 0.68
N LEU A 56 3.11 0.25 1.20
CA LEU A 56 2.55 0.71 2.48
C LEU A 56 2.57 -0.42 3.50
N ASP A 57 3.25 -0.24 4.63
CA ASP A 57 3.01 -1.13 5.77
C ASP A 57 1.58 -0.92 6.26
N LEU A 58 0.80 -1.99 6.21
CA LEU A 58 -0.59 -1.98 6.67
C LEU A 58 -0.68 -1.79 8.18
N ALA A 59 0.28 -2.36 8.93
CA ALA A 59 0.33 -2.33 10.37
C ALA A 59 1.02 -1.07 10.93
N LEU A 60 1.10 0.00 10.13
CA LEU A 60 1.81 1.21 10.52
C LEU A 60 1.15 1.89 11.73
N ASP A 61 1.85 1.90 12.87
CA ASP A 61 1.29 2.25 14.17
C ASP A 61 1.46 3.74 14.51
N ARG A 62 0.84 4.64 13.72
CA ARG A 62 0.82 6.08 14.01
C ARG A 62 -0.45 6.76 13.51
N ARG A 63 -1.33 7.18 14.42
CA ARG A 63 -2.43 8.10 14.08
C ARG A 63 -1.87 9.36 13.43
N SER A 64 -2.45 9.76 12.31
CA SER A 64 -2.10 11.01 11.63
C SER A 64 -3.33 11.89 11.54
N GLN A 65 -3.21 13.12 12.03
CA GLN A 65 -4.29 14.09 11.94
C GLN A 65 -4.63 14.42 10.48
N GLU A 66 -3.65 14.32 9.58
CA GLU A 66 -3.85 14.53 8.15
C GLU A 66 -4.78 13.46 7.52
N PHE A 67 -4.92 12.28 8.14
CA PHE A 67 -5.72 11.15 7.63
C PHE A 67 -6.91 10.80 8.54
N ALA A 68 -7.34 11.76 9.39
CA ALA A 68 -8.37 11.51 10.39
C ALA A 68 -9.70 10.98 9.80
N GLU A 69 -10.10 11.46 8.61
CA GLU A 69 -11.31 11.01 7.93
C GLU A 69 -11.22 9.54 7.50
N GLU A 70 -10.14 9.16 6.82
CA GLU A 70 -9.93 7.77 6.38
C GLU A 70 -9.77 6.83 7.59
N GLN A 71 -9.09 7.26 8.65
CA GLN A 71 -8.95 6.49 9.88
C GLN A 71 -10.29 6.29 10.60
N GLN A 72 -11.19 7.27 10.57
CA GLN A 72 -12.54 7.14 11.13
C GLN A 72 -13.38 6.13 10.34
N ILE A 73 -13.29 6.11 9.01
CA ILE A 73 -13.98 5.13 8.15
C ILE A 73 -13.52 3.71 8.52
N ILE A 74 -12.20 3.48 8.52
CA ILE A 74 -11.59 2.20 8.86
C ILE A 74 -12.03 1.74 10.25
N TRP A 75 -11.97 2.63 11.25
CA TRP A 75 -12.36 2.30 12.61
C TRP A 75 -13.87 2.02 12.76
N GLY A 76 -14.71 2.78 12.05
CA GLY A 76 -16.15 2.55 11.99
C GLY A 76 -16.48 1.16 11.44
N THR A 77 -15.84 0.78 10.34
CA THR A 77 -16.05 -0.54 9.71
C THR A 77 -15.56 -1.69 10.58
N SER A 78 -14.39 -1.55 11.22
CA SER A 78 -13.86 -2.57 12.15
C SER A 78 -14.82 -2.82 13.33
N LYS A 79 -15.42 -1.78 13.90
CA LYS A 79 -16.43 -1.93 14.96
C LYS A 79 -17.66 -2.71 14.50
N ILE A 80 -18.12 -2.47 13.27
CA ILE A 80 -19.30 -3.14 12.71
C ILE A 80 -18.99 -4.61 12.40
N SER A 81 -17.78 -4.90 11.90
CA SER A 81 -17.35 -6.26 11.54
C SER A 81 -16.97 -7.13 12.73
N GLY A 82 -16.91 -6.58 13.95
CA GLY A 82 -16.51 -7.29 15.16
C GLY A 82 -15.02 -7.65 15.21
N GLN A 83 -14.22 -7.20 14.24
CA GLN A 83 -12.76 -7.17 14.35
C GLN A 83 -12.44 -6.10 15.40
N GLY A 84 -11.78 -6.49 16.50
CA GLY A 84 -11.55 -5.63 17.67
C GLY A 84 -10.93 -4.26 17.36
N ASN A 85 -10.81 -3.41 18.40
CA ASN A 85 -10.22 -2.06 18.30
C ASN A 85 -8.69 -2.09 18.01
N ASP A 86 -8.23 -2.79 16.98
CA ASP A 86 -6.82 -2.85 16.63
C ASP A 86 -6.39 -1.48 16.07
N PRO A 87 -5.27 -0.91 16.55
CA PRO A 87 -4.88 0.47 16.29
C PRO A 87 -4.33 0.71 14.86
N TYR A 88 -4.16 -0.36 14.08
CA TYR A 88 -3.46 -0.39 12.80
C TYR A 88 -4.29 0.14 11.61
N THR A 89 -4.70 1.39 11.71
CA THR A 89 -5.55 2.05 10.71
C THR A 89 -4.77 2.88 9.69
N SER A 90 -3.51 3.19 9.99
CA SER A 90 -2.77 4.28 9.34
C SER A 90 -2.27 3.90 7.93
N GLY A 91 -1.81 2.65 7.76
CA GLY A 91 -1.36 2.15 6.45
C GLY A 91 -2.49 2.16 5.43
N GLN A 92 -3.63 1.55 5.79
CA GLN A 92 -4.81 1.52 4.94
C GLN A 92 -5.44 2.90 4.74
N ALA A 93 -5.33 3.82 5.71
CA ALA A 93 -5.83 5.18 5.55
C ALA A 93 -5.16 5.92 4.37
N LEU A 94 -3.84 5.79 4.21
CA LEU A 94 -3.15 6.36 3.06
C LEU A 94 -3.52 5.64 1.76
N GLY A 95 -3.61 4.32 1.75
CA GLY A 95 -4.01 3.61 0.54
C GLY A 95 -5.43 3.95 0.11
N LEU A 96 -6.38 4.10 1.04
CA LEU A 96 -7.74 4.58 0.75
C LEU A 96 -7.73 6.00 0.14
N ARG A 97 -6.89 6.89 0.65
CA ARG A 97 -6.72 8.23 0.07
C ARG A 97 -6.15 8.16 -1.35
N LEU A 98 -5.14 7.32 -1.57
CA LEU A 98 -4.55 7.10 -2.88
C LEU A 98 -5.58 6.52 -3.85
N TRP A 99 -6.38 5.55 -3.43
CA TRP A 99 -7.46 4.96 -4.21
C TRP A 99 -8.47 6.00 -4.67
N ARG A 100 -9.06 6.75 -3.74
CA ARG A 100 -10.08 7.76 -4.04
C ARG A 100 -9.55 8.89 -4.93
N ARG A 101 -8.24 9.14 -4.89
CA ARG A 101 -7.58 10.17 -5.69
C ARG A 101 -6.77 9.59 -6.86
N ARG A 102 -6.91 8.30 -7.18
CA ARG A 102 -6.02 7.56 -8.09
C ARG A 102 -5.87 8.22 -9.46
N ARG A 103 -6.97 8.69 -10.07
CA ARG A 103 -6.95 9.42 -11.35
C ARG A 103 -6.19 10.76 -11.28
N LYS A 104 -6.24 11.44 -10.15
CA LYS A 104 -5.57 12.73 -9.93
C LYS A 104 -4.10 12.57 -9.50
N MET A 105 -3.81 11.48 -8.79
CA MET A 105 -2.49 11.20 -8.21
C MET A 105 -1.61 10.37 -9.14
N GLN A 106 -2.21 9.57 -10.03
CA GLN A 106 -1.50 8.67 -10.93
C GLN A 106 -0.49 7.76 -10.19
N GLN A 107 -0.82 7.37 -8.96
CA GLN A 107 0.10 6.68 -8.05
C GLN A 107 -0.35 5.25 -7.79
N CYS A 108 0.38 4.28 -8.36
CA CYS A 108 0.20 2.87 -8.02
C CYS A 108 0.71 2.59 -6.60
N TYR A 109 0.04 1.69 -5.89
CA TYR A 109 0.51 1.25 -4.58
C TYR A 109 0.14 -0.21 -4.27
N CYS A 110 0.85 -0.79 -3.31
CA CYS A 110 0.51 -2.07 -2.71
C CYS A 110 0.75 -2.01 -1.19
N TYR A 111 0.21 -2.99 -0.48
CA TYR A 111 0.45 -3.15 0.95
C TYR A 111 1.48 -4.23 1.20
N ILE A 112 2.24 -4.07 2.28
CA ILE A 112 3.04 -5.12 2.92
C ILE A 112 2.54 -5.30 4.35
N THR A 113 2.47 -6.53 4.82
CA THR A 113 2.03 -6.83 6.18
C THR A 113 2.42 -8.24 6.59
N GLN A 114 2.54 -8.50 7.89
CA GLN A 114 2.57 -9.87 8.44
C GLN A 114 1.16 -10.42 8.71
N HIS A 115 0.17 -9.53 8.79
CA HIS A 115 -1.22 -9.81 9.14
C HIS A 115 -2.12 -9.30 8.01
N ARG A 116 -2.39 -10.15 7.01
CA ARG A 116 -3.20 -9.79 5.82
C ARG A 116 -4.66 -9.52 6.17
N ASP A 117 -5.12 -10.16 7.23
CA ASP A 117 -6.45 -10.02 7.82
C ASP A 117 -6.72 -8.61 8.39
N TYR A 118 -5.69 -7.78 8.55
CA TYR A 118 -5.84 -6.37 8.88
C TYR A 118 -6.35 -5.51 7.72
N TRP A 119 -6.27 -6.00 6.47
CA TRP A 119 -6.75 -5.23 5.33
C TRP A 119 -8.25 -5.46 5.19
N MET A 120 -9.02 -4.38 5.28
CA MET A 120 -10.46 -4.43 5.18
C MET A 120 -10.94 -4.07 3.77
N ALA A 121 -11.65 -4.98 3.14
CA ALA A 121 -12.33 -4.70 1.87
C ALA A 121 -13.54 -3.78 2.08
N GLN A 122 -13.96 -3.05 1.03
CA GLN A 122 -15.21 -2.24 1.02
C GLN A 122 -15.37 -1.28 2.19
N LEU A 123 -14.32 -0.53 2.46
CA LEU A 123 -14.44 0.68 3.29
C LEU A 123 -15.32 1.75 2.62
N ASP A 124 -15.61 1.59 1.34
CA ASP A 124 -16.45 2.45 0.52
C ASP A 124 -17.31 1.56 -0.40
N GLU A 125 -18.63 1.69 -0.31
CA GLU A 125 -19.56 0.88 -1.12
C GLU A 125 -19.65 1.38 -2.57
N GLU A 126 -19.40 2.67 -2.80
CA GLU A 126 -19.53 3.31 -4.11
C GLU A 126 -18.24 3.19 -4.94
N ASP A 127 -17.09 3.25 -4.28
CA ASP A 127 -15.77 3.16 -4.91
C ASP A 127 -14.83 2.21 -4.13
N PRO A 128 -15.13 0.89 -4.09
CA PRO A 128 -14.37 -0.05 -3.29
C PRO A 128 -12.92 -0.15 -3.76
N GLU A 129 -12.00 -0.11 -2.81
CA GLU A 129 -10.56 -0.27 -3.06
C GLU A 129 -10.28 -1.58 -3.81
N PHE A 130 -9.55 -1.49 -4.93
CA PHE A 130 -9.26 -2.60 -5.83
C PHE A 130 -10.50 -3.32 -6.38
N GLU A 131 -11.61 -2.57 -6.51
CA GLU A 131 -12.89 -3.02 -7.09
C GLU A 131 -13.53 -4.23 -6.38
N GLN A 132 -13.14 -4.52 -5.13
CA GLN A 132 -13.71 -5.64 -4.40
C GLN A 132 -15.15 -5.38 -3.95
N LYS A 133 -16.09 -6.26 -4.34
CA LYS A 133 -17.37 -6.43 -3.64
C LYS A 133 -17.32 -7.63 -2.69
N ALA A 134 -18.13 -7.65 -1.62
CA ALA A 134 -17.98 -8.62 -0.52
C ALA A 134 -18.23 -10.06 -0.98
N SER A 135 -18.98 -10.19 -2.08
CA SER A 135 -19.25 -11.44 -2.78
C SER A 135 -18.08 -11.98 -3.62
N GLU A 136 -17.02 -11.19 -3.85
CA GLU A 136 -15.95 -11.47 -4.82
C GLU A 136 -14.56 -11.67 -4.17
N LEU A 137 -14.51 -11.99 -2.88
CA LEU A 137 -13.29 -12.26 -2.08
C LEU A 137 -12.36 -13.40 -2.61
N ARG A 138 -12.55 -13.87 -3.84
CA ARG A 138 -11.74 -14.89 -4.53
C ARG A 138 -10.97 -14.37 -5.75
N LEU A 139 -10.71 -13.07 -5.84
CA LEU A 139 -9.87 -12.55 -6.92
C LEU A 139 -8.41 -12.96 -6.68
N LYS A 140 -7.82 -13.55 -7.73
CA LYS A 140 -6.48 -14.18 -7.68
C LYS A 140 -5.35 -13.22 -7.36
N TRP A 141 -5.52 -11.90 -7.55
CA TRP A 141 -4.47 -10.88 -7.49
C TRP A 141 -4.34 -10.15 -6.15
N ILE A 142 -5.23 -10.42 -5.19
CA ILE A 142 -5.18 -9.78 -3.87
C ILE A 142 -3.94 -10.18 -3.07
N PRO A 143 -3.52 -11.46 -3.06
CA PRO A 143 -2.22 -11.85 -2.50
C PRO A 143 -1.00 -11.12 -3.11
N GLU A 144 -1.15 -10.52 -4.29
CA GLU A 144 -0.14 -9.80 -5.06
C GLU A 144 -0.18 -8.29 -4.82
N LEU A 145 -1.31 -7.75 -4.32
CA LEU A 145 -1.44 -6.36 -3.88
C LEU A 145 -1.34 -6.19 -2.36
N ILE A 146 -1.64 -7.24 -1.59
CA ILE A 146 -1.45 -7.32 -0.13
C ILE A 146 -0.34 -8.34 0.15
N LEU A 147 0.90 -7.90 0.04
CA LEU A 147 2.07 -8.77 0.10
C LEU A 147 2.38 -9.19 1.54
N ASP A 148 2.69 -10.48 1.74
CA ASP A 148 3.21 -10.96 3.01
C ASP A 148 4.67 -10.48 3.18
N LYS A 149 4.90 -9.65 4.19
CA LYS A 149 6.20 -9.05 4.53
C LYS A 149 7.25 -10.11 4.84
N SER A 150 6.88 -11.23 5.47
CA SER A 150 7.78 -12.35 5.77
C SER A 150 8.21 -13.13 4.51
N GLY A 151 7.40 -13.05 3.46
CA GLY A 151 7.64 -13.66 2.15
C GLY A 151 8.53 -12.83 1.23
N LEU A 152 8.84 -11.57 1.58
CA LEU A 152 9.72 -10.69 0.80
C LEU A 152 11.18 -11.01 1.08
N ARG A 153 11.84 -11.63 0.11
CA ARG A 153 13.24 -12.06 0.18
C ARG A 153 14.03 -11.44 -0.97
N ALA A 154 15.36 -11.43 -0.84
CA ALA A 154 16.26 -10.91 -1.86
C ALA A 154 16.02 -11.51 -3.25
N ASN A 155 15.66 -12.80 -3.33
CA ASN A 155 15.46 -13.47 -4.62
C ASN A 155 14.09 -13.24 -5.26
N ASN A 156 13.11 -12.59 -4.60
CA ASN A 156 11.75 -12.45 -5.13
C ASN A 156 11.13 -11.05 -4.98
N VAL A 157 11.75 -10.14 -4.22
CA VAL A 157 11.16 -8.83 -3.93
C VAL A 157 10.88 -8.02 -5.21
N ALA A 158 11.82 -7.99 -6.14
CA ALA A 158 11.67 -7.21 -7.38
C ALA A 158 10.51 -7.73 -8.23
N GLU A 159 10.42 -9.05 -8.41
CA GLU A 159 9.34 -9.69 -9.16
C GLU A 159 7.97 -9.45 -8.53
N LYS A 160 7.87 -9.54 -7.20
CA LYS A 160 6.62 -9.28 -6.46
C LYS A 160 6.15 -7.84 -6.62
N LEU A 161 7.06 -6.86 -6.50
CA LEU A 161 6.70 -5.45 -6.68
C LEU A 161 6.38 -5.13 -8.14
N GLU A 162 7.12 -5.69 -9.10
CA GLU A 162 6.80 -5.53 -10.53
C GLU A 162 5.42 -6.13 -10.87
N THR A 163 5.06 -7.27 -10.25
CA THR A 163 3.75 -7.89 -10.41
C THR A 163 2.64 -6.98 -9.89
N ALA A 164 2.80 -6.40 -8.70
CA ALA A 164 1.85 -5.43 -8.16
C ALA A 164 1.66 -4.22 -9.09
N TRP A 165 2.76 -3.67 -9.62
CA TRP A 165 2.71 -2.58 -10.60
C TRP A 165 2.00 -2.97 -11.91
N LYS A 166 2.25 -4.18 -12.44
CA LYS A 166 1.58 -4.68 -13.64
C LYS A 166 0.07 -4.84 -13.44
N ILE A 167 -0.37 -5.27 -12.26
CA ILE A 167 -1.80 -5.37 -11.96
C ILE A 167 -2.46 -4.00 -12.12
N TRP A 168 -1.90 -2.94 -11.54
CA TRP A 168 -2.41 -1.58 -11.71
C TRP A 168 -2.57 -1.15 -13.17
N ASN A 169 -1.52 -1.36 -13.98
CA ASN A 169 -1.54 -0.99 -15.39
C ASN A 169 -2.54 -1.80 -16.21
N ASN A 170 -2.69 -3.10 -15.89
CA ASN A 170 -3.60 -3.98 -16.61
C ASN A 170 -5.06 -3.73 -16.23
N SER A 171 -5.32 -3.28 -15.01
CA SER A 171 -6.67 -2.96 -14.55
C SER A 171 -7.20 -1.63 -15.07
N GLY A 172 -6.34 -0.72 -15.54
CA GLY A 172 -6.77 0.62 -15.98
C GLY A 172 -7.29 1.50 -14.85
N TRP A 173 -6.98 1.18 -13.58
CA TRP A 173 -7.54 1.90 -12.42
C TRP A 173 -7.12 3.37 -12.32
N LEU A 174 -6.03 3.75 -13.01
CA LEU A 174 -5.56 5.13 -13.06
C LEU A 174 -6.29 5.99 -14.12
N ASP A 175 -7.06 5.37 -15.02
CA ASP A 175 -7.76 6.03 -16.14
C ASP A 175 -9.15 6.57 -15.77
#